data_AF-S5R3X4-F1
#
_entry.id   AF-S5R3X4-F1
#
_cell.length_a   1.000
_cell.length_b   1.000
_cell.length_c   1.000
_cell.angle_alpha   90.00
_cell.angle_beta   90.00
_cell.angle_gamma   90.00
#
_symmetry.space_group_name_H-M   'P 1'
#
loop_
_entity.id
_entity.type
_entity.pdbx_description
1 polymer ?
#
loop_
_entity_poly.entity_id
_entity_poly.type
_entity_poly.pdbx_seq_one_letter_code
_entity_poly.pdbx_strand_id
1 'polypeptide(L)'
;MSLTVLDIESIANLSYLYIDKNQVYDILEKINAIFSLIKSIKSIDTTNIEPLYYPTSLIQEKMLFLREDITTQNNYFENYQNLAPIIHDNLYIVPKIF
;
A
#
# COMPACT_ATOMS: atom_id res chain seq x y z
N MET A 1 18.44 8.31 12.41
CA MET A 1 18.72 9.13 11.22
C MET A 1 17.44 9.86 10.89
N SER A 2 17.51 11.17 10.70
CA SER A 2 16.42 11.96 10.15
C SER A 2 16.39 11.78 8.63
N LEU A 3 15.20 11.78 8.05
CA LEU A 3 15.04 11.74 6.60
C LEU A 3 15.43 13.09 5.99
N THR A 4 15.81 13.06 4.71
CA THR A 4 16.12 14.23 3.88
C THR A 4 15.01 14.47 2.85
N VAL A 5 15.06 15.62 2.18
CA VAL A 5 14.15 15.94 1.08
C VAL A 5 14.21 14.91 -0.05
N LEU A 6 15.42 14.44 -0.41
CA LEU A 6 15.60 13.41 -1.45
C LEU A 6 14.93 12.09 -1.08
N ASP A 7 14.89 11.74 0.20
CA ASP A 7 14.19 10.54 0.67
C ASP A 7 12.68 10.69 0.50
N ILE A 8 12.12 11.88 0.75
CA ILE A 8 10.70 12.17 0.54
C ILE A 8 10.33 12.08 -0.94
N GLU A 9 11.15 12.65 -1.83
CA GLU A 9 10.93 12.55 -3.27
C GLU A 9 10.98 11.08 -3.75
N SER A 10 11.90 10.30 -3.20
CA SER A 10 12.02 8.87 -3.50
C SER A 10 10.79 8.09 -3.05
N ILE A 11 10.29 8.35 -1.83
CA ILE A 11 9.08 7.72 -1.30
C ILE A 11 7.85 8.12 -2.13
N ALA A 12 7.76 9.39 -2.53
CA ALA A 12 6.67 9.90 -3.37
C ALA A 12 6.62 9.16 -4.71
N ASN A 13 7.78 9.00 -5.35
CA ASN A 13 7.89 8.27 -6.61
C ASN A 13 7.50 6.79 -6.46
N LEU A 14 7.99 6.11 -5.42
CA LEU A 14 7.62 4.72 -5.13
C LEU A 14 6.11 4.54 -4.86
N SER A 15 5.47 5.57 -4.32
CA SER A 15 4.04 5.57 -3.98
C SER A 15 3.15 6.08 -5.12
N TYR A 16 3.74 6.47 -6.25
CA TYR A 16 3.04 7.14 -7.36
C TYR A 16 2.27 8.40 -6.92
N LEU A 17 2.82 9.14 -5.96
CA LEU A 17 2.25 10.40 -5.45
C LEU A 17 3.03 11.59 -5.98
N TYR A 18 2.32 12.56 -6.53
CA TYR A 18 2.89 13.87 -6.84
C TYR A 18 2.91 14.75 -5.58
N ILE A 19 4.07 15.34 -5.29
CA ILE A 19 4.25 16.28 -4.18
C ILE A 19 4.69 17.62 -4.76
N ASP A 20 3.95 18.68 -4.44
CA ASP A 20 4.36 20.06 -4.76
C ASP A 20 5.60 20.43 -3.95
N LYS A 21 6.58 21.08 -4.59
CA LYS A 21 7.80 21.60 -3.94
C LYS A 21 7.52 22.44 -2.70
N ASN A 22 6.40 23.17 -2.68
CA ASN A 22 6.00 23.99 -1.55
C ASN A 22 5.56 23.16 -0.33
N GLN A 23 5.15 21.90 -0.52
CA GLN A 23 4.65 21.00 0.53
C GLN A 23 5.73 20.04 1.05
N VAL A 24 6.85 19.90 0.35
CA VAL A 24 7.90 18.92 0.67
C VAL A 24 8.45 19.10 2.09
N TYR A 25 8.68 20.33 2.52
CA TYR A 25 9.19 20.61 3.88
C TYR A 25 8.18 20.26 4.97
N ASP A 26 6.90 20.60 4.77
CA ASP A 26 5.83 20.26 5.72
C ASP A 26 5.66 18.74 5.86
N ILE A 27 5.76 18.02 4.75
CA ILE A 27 5.68 16.56 4.72
C ILE A 27 6.90 15.94 5.40
N LEU A 28 8.09 16.49 5.16
CA LEU A 28 9.33 16.06 5.79
C LEU A 28 9.24 16.17 7.32
N GLU A 29 8.74 17.29 7.85
CA GLU A 29 8.56 17.47 9.30
C GLU A 29 7.58 16.44 9.87
N LYS A 30 6.42 16.25 9.24
CA LYS A 30 5.40 15.29 9.68
C LYS A 30 5.94 13.87 9.70
N ILE A 31 6.66 13.46 8.66
CA ILE A 31 7.22 12.11 8.58
C ILE A 31 8.33 11.92 9.62
N ASN A 32 9.21 12.91 9.83
CA ASN A 32 10.23 12.83 10.88
C ASN A 32 9.62 12.75 12.30
N ALA A 33 8.47 13.40 12.54
CA ALA A 33 7.73 13.26 13.79
C ALA A 33 7.20 11.82 13.99
N ILE A 34 6.64 11.21 12.94
CA ILE A 34 6.20 9.80 12.97
C ILE A 34 7.39 8.86 13.21
N PHE A 35 8.52 9.07 12.56
CA PHE A 35 9.72 8.25 12.79
C PHE A 35 10.25 8.38 14.22
N SER A 36 10.10 9.55 14.83
CA SER A 36 10.45 9.77 16.24
C SER A 36 9.55 8.96 17.17
N LEU A 37 8.24 8.86 16.86
CA LEU A 37 7.31 7.98 17.56
C LEU A 37 7.66 6.50 17.37
N ILE A 38 7.95 6.05 16.14
CA ILE A 38 8.34 4.65 15.88
C ILE A 38 9.62 4.28 16.61
N LYS A 39 10.55 5.23 16.78
CA LYS A 39 11.79 5.01 17.53
C LYS A 39 11.54 4.68 19.00
N SER A 40 10.47 5.18 19.62
CA SER A 40 10.12 4.81 21.00
C SER A 40 9.67 3.35 21.09
N ILE A 41 9.00 2.83 20.07
CA ILE A 41 8.60 1.40 20.02
C ILE A 41 9.83 0.51 19.84
N LYS A 42 10.83 0.96 19.06
CA LYS A 42 12.09 0.23 18.84
C LYS A 42 12.95 0.03 20.09
N SER A 43 12.69 0.73 21.20
CA SER A 43 13.44 0.51 22.44
C SER A 43 13.05 -0.80 23.14
N ILE A 44 11.96 -1.43 22.72
CA ILE A 44 11.51 -2.71 23.26
C ILE A 44 12.36 -3.82 22.63
N ASP A 45 12.96 -4.66 23.47
CA ASP A 45 13.70 -5.84 23.01
C ASP A 45 12.72 -6.88 22.45
N THR A 46 12.86 -7.18 21.16
CA THR A 46 12.07 -8.19 20.45
C THR A 46 12.88 -9.43 20.11
N THR A 47 14.04 -9.65 20.77
CA THR A 47 14.87 -10.84 20.57
C THR A 47 14.08 -12.10 20.90
N ASN A 48 14.06 -13.07 19.98
CA ASN A 48 13.31 -14.33 20.08
C ASN A 48 11.78 -14.16 20.22
N ILE A 49 11.22 -13.01 19.84
CA ILE A 49 9.76 -12.84 19.75
C ILE A 49 9.32 -13.09 18.30
N GLU A 50 8.44 -14.07 18.10
CA GLU A 50 7.86 -14.32 16.78
C GLU A 50 6.88 -13.20 16.38
N PRO A 51 6.94 -12.68 15.14
CA PRO A 51 5.99 -11.68 14.66
C PRO A 51 4.56 -12.21 14.60
N LEU A 52 3.60 -11.38 15.02
CA LEU A 52 2.18 -11.69 14.87
C LEU A 52 1.67 -11.22 13.50
N TYR A 53 1.41 -12.17 12.58
CA TYR A 53 0.95 -11.85 11.22
C TYR A 53 -0.56 -11.64 11.10
N TYR A 54 -1.36 -12.41 11.86
CA TYR A 54 -2.82 -12.32 11.87
C TYR A 54 -3.31 -12.40 13.32
N PRO A 55 -4.34 -11.63 13.72
CA PRO A 55 -4.86 -11.68 15.08
C PRO A 55 -5.29 -13.10 15.53
N THR A 56 -5.81 -13.91 14.61
CA THR A 56 -6.29 -15.28 14.87
C THR A 56 -5.18 -16.30 15.07
N SER A 57 -3.93 -15.99 14.70
CA SER A 57 -2.79 -16.90 14.86
C SER A 57 -2.47 -17.24 16.32
N LEU A 58 -3.03 -16.48 17.28
CA LEU A 58 -2.92 -16.76 18.72
C LEU A 58 -3.89 -17.84 19.22
N ILE A 59 -4.94 -18.13 18.44
CA ILE A 59 -6.08 -18.97 18.87
C ILE A 59 -6.21 -20.21 17.96
N GLN A 60 -5.79 -20.11 16.70
CA GLN A 60 -5.88 -21.17 15.72
C GLN A 60 -4.61 -21.25 14.89
N GLU A 61 -4.09 -22.46 14.69
CA GLU A 61 -3.06 -22.70 13.69
C GLU A 61 -3.61 -22.30 12.31
N LYS A 62 -2.85 -21.45 11.62
CA LYS A 62 -3.27 -20.86 10.35
C LYS A 62 -3.33 -21.94 9.27
N MET A 63 -4.50 -22.54 9.08
CA MET A 63 -4.77 -23.37 7.91
C MET A 63 -4.83 -22.46 6.67
N LEU A 64 -4.11 -22.84 5.61
CA LEU A 64 -4.26 -22.18 4.32
C LEU A 64 -5.69 -22.43 3.82
N PHE A 65 -6.44 -21.35 3.60
CA PHE A 65 -7.77 -21.45 3.02
C PHE A 65 -7.64 -21.91 1.56
N LEU A 66 -8.01 -23.15 1.31
CA LEU A 66 -8.14 -23.67 -0.04
C LEU A 66 -9.51 -23.26 -0.59
N ARG A 67 -9.52 -22.87 -1.86
CA ARG A 67 -10.75 -22.65 -2.63
C ARG A 67 -10.95 -23.83 -3.56
N GLU A 68 -12.17 -24.35 -3.66
CA GLU A 68 -12.49 -25.40 -4.63
C GLU A 68 -12.27 -24.91 -6.07
N ASP A 69 -11.81 -25.82 -6.93
CA ASP A 69 -11.56 -25.55 -8.35
C ASP A 69 -12.85 -25.64 -9.17
N ILE A 70 -13.76 -24.71 -8.89
CA ILE A 70 -15.07 -24.60 -9.55
C ILE A 70 -15.21 -23.22 -10.18
N THR A 71 -15.84 -23.16 -11.35
CA THR A 71 -16.14 -21.91 -12.04
C THR A 71 -17.31 -21.18 -11.35
N THR A 72 -17.12 -19.90 -11.04
CA THR A 72 -18.09 -19.06 -10.30
C THR A 72 -18.50 -17.80 -11.06
N GLN A 73 -18.15 -17.73 -12.34
CA GLN A 73 -18.08 -16.48 -13.07
C GLN A 73 -19.47 -16.03 -13.58
N ASN A 74 -19.94 -14.90 -13.06
CA ASN A 74 -21.10 -14.18 -13.58
C ASN A 74 -20.65 -13.05 -14.52
N ASN A 75 -21.49 -12.70 -15.49
CA ASN A 75 -21.21 -11.57 -16.39
C ASN A 75 -21.53 -10.24 -15.70
N TYR A 76 -20.50 -9.44 -15.41
CA TYR A 76 -20.62 -8.09 -14.85
C TYR A 76 -20.04 -7.02 -15.78
N PHE A 77 -19.93 -7.34 -17.08
CA PHE A 77 -19.26 -6.50 -18.07
C PHE A 77 -19.81 -5.07 -18.16
N GLU A 78 -21.14 -4.90 -18.15
CA GLU A 78 -21.77 -3.58 -18.14
C GLU A 78 -21.48 -2.81 -16.84
N ASN A 79 -21.52 -3.48 -15.70
CA ASN A 79 -21.26 -2.87 -14.40
C ASN A 79 -19.84 -2.31 -14.30
N TYR A 80 -18.86 -3.06 -14.84
CA TYR A 80 -17.47 -2.62 -14.83
C TYR A 80 -17.22 -1.45 -15.78
N GLN A 81 -17.86 -1.47 -16.95
CA GLN A 81 -17.71 -0.39 -17.91
C GLN A 81 -18.28 0.94 -17.41
N ASN A 82 -19.42 0.89 -16.71
CA ASN A 82 -20.03 2.11 -16.18
C ASN A 82 -19.15 2.87 -15.15
N LEU A 83 -18.16 2.21 -14.53
CA LEU A 83 -17.22 2.82 -13.58
C LEU A 83 -15.95 3.34 -14.25
N ALA A 84 -15.72 2.99 -15.50
CA ALA A 84 -14.47 3.27 -16.18
C ALA A 84 -14.36 4.75 -16.60
N PRO A 85 -13.20 5.39 -16.42
CA PRO A 85 -13.01 6.77 -16.87
C PRO A 85 -13.09 6.92 -18.41
N ILE A 86 -12.49 5.99 -19.16
CA ILE A 86 -12.44 6.02 -20.63
C ILE A 86 -12.52 4.59 -21.15
N ILE A 87 -13.47 4.35 -22.05
CA ILE A 87 -13.65 3.08 -22.76
C ILE A 87 -13.69 3.35 -24.25
N HIS A 88 -13.06 2.48 -25.02
CA HIS A 88 -13.21 2.43 -26.47
C HIS A 88 -13.18 0.98 -26.92
N ASP A 89 -14.09 0.58 -27.83
CA ASP A 89 -14.21 -0.80 -28.34
C ASP A 89 -14.13 -1.88 -27.26
N ASN A 90 -14.86 -1.69 -26.15
CA ASN A 90 -14.88 -2.63 -25.01
C ASN A 90 -13.52 -2.79 -24.27
N LEU A 91 -12.59 -1.84 -24.43
CA LEU A 91 -11.28 -1.82 -23.79
C LEU A 91 -11.11 -0.60 -22.88
N TYR A 92 -10.38 -0.78 -21.78
CA TYR A 92 -9.94 0.31 -20.93
C TYR A 92 -8.76 1.02 -21.57
N ILE A 93 -8.92 2.32 -21.84
CA ILE A 93 -7.89 3.10 -22.50
C ILE A 93 -7.01 3.78 -21.44
N VAL A 94 -5.70 3.54 -21.55
CA VAL A 94 -4.68 4.15 -20.69
C VAL A 94 -3.61 4.83 -21.55
N PRO A 95 -2.95 5.90 -21.05
CA PRO A 95 -1.84 6.52 -21.75
C PRO A 95 -0.72 5.51 -22.00
N LYS A 96 -0.26 5.43 -23.26
CA LYS A 96 0.92 4.63 -23.59
C LYS A 96 2.18 5.39 -23.18
N ILE A 97 2.94 4.80 -22.28
CA ILE A 97 4.26 5.32 -21.88
C ILE A 97 5.30 4.62 -22.76
N PHE A 98 6.13 5.40 -23.45
CA PHE A 98 7.28 4.91 -24.23
C PHE A 98 8.57 5.15 -23.44
#